data_AF-A0A086ZH10-F1
#
_entry.id   AF-A0A086ZH10-F1
#
_cell.length_a   1.000
_cell.length_b   1.000
_cell.length_c   1.000
_cell.angle_alpha   90.00
_cell.angle_beta   90.00
_cell.angle_gamma   90.00
#
_symmetry.space_group_name_H-M   'P 1'
#
loop_
_entity.id
_entity.type
_entity.pdbx_description
1 polymer ?
#
loop_
_entity_poly.entity_id
_entity_poly.type
_entity_poly.pdbx_seq_one_letter_code
_entity_poly.pdbx_strand_id
1 'polypeptide(L)'
;MRSVSAVRSCFPASPACILKPSSAPWVDKTLLTTDTEKVATNSDIVVELIGGLEPACALVLKALDCGASVVTANKALLAKHGPELYRKAAEKNVDLYFEAAVGGAIPLIRPLRESLTGDRVTSVLGILNGTTNYILDEMTTKGLDFDVALKDAQAKGYAEADPTGDIEGEDAANKAAIVASLAFHAPVSVDDVSMEGITKITADDIAAATAEGKVVKLLAVAENDENGVSARVYPALIDAEHPLASVHGSFNAAFVHAEAADDLMFYGRGAGGAATASAVVGDIVTVAQHRVQGTAGPQVLIYNDLPMAPLSASRAPFAVRFCICDRPGILAAISKTFGDHGISINGVNQDLKPTPHDPGYSGELQTLRVVTHPCDEITLRQTVEDVCKFSFVIGEPSILRVMER
;
A
#
# COMPACT_ATOMS: atom_id res chain seq x y z
N MET A 1 -9.58 9.61 42.45
CA MET A 1 -10.59 8.52 42.48
C MET A 1 -11.95 9.08 42.87
N ARG A 2 -12.73 9.60 41.91
CA ARG A 2 -14.19 9.79 42.00
C ARG A 2 -14.75 9.83 40.58
N SER A 3 -15.77 8.99 40.36
CA SER A 3 -16.75 8.93 39.26
C SER A 3 -16.27 8.77 37.80
N VAL A 4 -16.04 7.51 37.39
CA VAL A 4 -16.26 7.02 36.01
C VAL A 4 -17.69 6.43 35.86
N SER A 5 -18.57 6.65 36.86
CA SER A 5 -19.88 5.99 36.92
C SER A 5 -20.97 6.66 36.07
N ALA A 6 -20.73 7.83 35.48
CA ALA A 6 -21.79 8.65 34.87
C ALA A 6 -22.03 8.40 33.37
N VAL A 7 -21.19 7.62 32.67
CA VAL A 7 -21.34 7.39 31.21
C VAL A 7 -22.05 6.07 30.90
N ARG A 8 -22.45 5.29 31.92
CA ARG A 8 -23.08 3.96 31.71
C ARG A 8 -24.52 3.99 31.21
N SER A 9 -25.17 5.15 31.06
CA SER A 9 -26.64 5.20 30.88
C SER A 9 -27.16 5.94 29.65
N CYS A 10 -26.34 6.32 28.67
CA CYS A 10 -26.83 7.13 27.53
C CYS A 10 -27.06 6.36 26.22
N PHE A 11 -26.63 5.10 26.10
CA PHE A 11 -26.93 4.27 24.93
C PHE A 11 -27.16 2.83 25.38
N PRO A 12 -28.31 2.20 25.09
CA PRO A 12 -28.41 0.75 25.23
C PRO A 12 -27.36 0.14 24.29
N ALA A 13 -26.33 -0.50 24.85
CA ALA A 13 -25.37 -1.23 24.04
C ALA A 13 -26.10 -2.40 23.38
N SER A 14 -26.28 -2.34 22.07
CA SER A 14 -26.72 -3.48 21.26
C SER A 14 -25.70 -4.63 21.36
N PRO A 15 -26.11 -5.89 21.17
CA PRO A 15 -25.20 -7.02 21.20
C PRO A 15 -24.04 -6.83 20.22
N ALA A 16 -22.82 -7.03 20.69
CA ALA A 16 -21.58 -6.96 19.92
C ALA A 16 -21.11 -8.38 19.60
N CYS A 17 -20.91 -8.71 18.32
CA CYS A 17 -20.31 -9.98 17.95
C CYS A 17 -18.78 -9.90 18.13
N ILE A 18 -18.21 -10.75 18.99
CA ILE A 18 -16.76 -10.97 19.07
C ILE A 18 -16.47 -12.38 18.59
N LEU A 19 -15.64 -12.50 17.55
CA LEU A 19 -15.24 -13.78 16.96
C LEU A 19 -14.37 -14.65 17.90
N LYS A 20 -13.78 -14.07 18.96
CA LYS A 20 -13.01 -14.79 20.01
C LYS A 20 -13.25 -14.21 21.41
N PRO A 21 -14.19 -14.78 22.21
CA PRO A 21 -14.54 -14.27 23.55
C PRO A 21 -13.42 -14.29 24.61
N SER A 22 -12.34 -15.05 24.38
CA SER A 22 -11.28 -15.31 25.38
C SER A 22 -10.24 -14.20 25.52
N SER A 23 -10.20 -13.22 24.62
CA SER A 23 -9.15 -12.20 24.54
C SER A 23 -9.47 -10.86 25.23
N ALA A 24 -10.70 -10.65 25.73
CA ALA A 24 -11.14 -9.36 26.26
C ALA A 24 -11.97 -9.50 27.55
N PRO A 25 -11.34 -9.74 28.73
CA PRO A 25 -12.05 -9.94 30.00
C PRO A 25 -12.84 -8.73 30.49
N TRP A 26 -12.61 -7.55 29.91
CA TRP A 26 -13.34 -6.31 30.22
C TRP A 26 -14.66 -6.17 29.46
N VAL A 27 -14.97 -7.08 28.52
CA VAL A 27 -16.25 -7.07 27.79
C VAL A 27 -17.29 -7.91 28.54
N ASP A 28 -18.48 -7.34 28.73
CA ASP A 28 -19.61 -8.07 29.30
C ASP A 28 -20.03 -9.20 28.34
N LYS A 29 -19.95 -10.46 28.80
CA LYS A 29 -20.27 -11.64 28.00
C LYS A 29 -21.71 -11.67 27.52
N THR A 30 -22.63 -10.98 28.20
CA THR A 30 -24.04 -10.89 27.78
C THR A 30 -24.21 -10.09 26.49
N LEU A 31 -23.22 -9.25 26.13
CA LEU A 31 -23.21 -8.53 24.86
C LEU A 31 -22.77 -9.42 23.70
N LEU A 32 -22.19 -10.61 23.95
CA LEU A 32 -21.65 -11.46 22.90
C LEU A 32 -22.74 -12.32 22.25
N THR A 33 -22.74 -12.35 20.92
CA THR A 33 -23.64 -13.18 20.11
C THR A 33 -22.92 -13.75 18.90
N THR A 34 -23.41 -14.89 18.40
CA THR A 34 -23.00 -15.48 17.11
C THR A 34 -23.97 -15.17 15.98
N ASP A 35 -25.11 -14.52 16.28
CA ASP A 35 -26.11 -14.10 15.30
C ASP A 35 -25.71 -12.73 14.71
N THR A 36 -24.77 -12.76 13.76
CA THR A 36 -24.23 -11.55 13.11
C THR A 36 -25.27 -10.83 12.26
N GLU A 37 -26.22 -11.57 11.68
CA GLU A 37 -27.28 -11.00 10.85
C GLU A 37 -28.25 -10.16 11.68
N LYS A 38 -28.64 -10.64 12.87
CA LYS A 38 -29.46 -9.85 13.79
C LYS A 38 -28.75 -8.57 14.26
N VAL A 39 -27.44 -8.62 14.48
CA VAL A 39 -26.66 -7.41 14.82
C VAL A 39 -26.67 -6.43 13.65
N ALA A 40 -26.44 -6.91 12.42
CA ALA A 40 -26.40 -6.08 11.23
C ALA A 40 -27.75 -5.43 10.89
N THR A 41 -28.88 -6.12 11.15
CA THR A 41 -30.22 -5.68 10.73
C THR A 41 -31.01 -4.91 11.79
N ASN A 42 -30.52 -4.86 13.03
CA ASN A 42 -31.23 -4.25 14.17
C ASN A 42 -30.38 -3.22 14.92
N SER A 43 -29.55 -2.46 14.20
CA SER A 43 -28.64 -1.45 14.75
C SER A 43 -28.71 -0.14 13.95
N ASP A 44 -28.51 0.98 14.64
CA ASP A 44 -28.38 2.31 14.03
C ASP A 44 -27.02 2.48 13.32
N ILE A 45 -25.97 2.00 13.97
CA ILE A 45 -24.59 2.04 13.49
C ILE A 45 -24.03 0.63 13.59
N VAL A 46 -23.51 0.11 12.49
CA VAL A 46 -22.84 -1.19 12.42
C VAL A 46 -21.35 -0.96 12.24
N VAL A 47 -20.54 -1.55 13.13
CA VAL A 47 -19.08 -1.47 13.07
C VAL A 47 -18.55 -2.82 12.59
N GLU A 48 -18.06 -2.88 11.36
CA GLU A 48 -17.55 -4.11 10.73
C GLU A 48 -16.03 -4.21 10.88
N LEU A 49 -15.58 -5.24 11.61
CA LEU A 49 -14.17 -5.53 11.91
C LEU A 49 -13.88 -7.04 11.74
N ILE A 50 -14.62 -7.72 10.85
CA ILE A 50 -14.50 -9.15 10.60
C ILE A 50 -13.26 -9.43 9.74
N GLY A 51 -13.03 -8.58 8.73
CA GLY A 51 -12.01 -8.81 7.72
C GLY A 51 -12.44 -9.82 6.65
N GLY A 52 -11.69 -9.89 5.55
CA GLY A 52 -12.02 -10.74 4.40
C GLY A 52 -13.24 -10.23 3.61
N LEU A 53 -13.66 -10.98 2.59
CA LEU A 53 -14.78 -10.59 1.72
C LEU A 53 -16.13 -11.07 2.26
N GLU A 54 -16.26 -12.37 2.51
CA GLU A 54 -17.49 -12.98 3.04
C GLU A 54 -17.25 -13.57 4.44
N PRO A 55 -18.20 -13.43 5.38
CA PRO A 55 -19.56 -12.90 5.23
C PRO A 55 -19.67 -11.36 5.33
N ALA A 56 -18.54 -10.63 5.36
CA ALA A 56 -18.50 -9.20 5.63
C ALA A 56 -19.32 -8.38 4.62
N CYS A 57 -19.16 -8.64 3.32
CA CYS A 57 -19.88 -7.94 2.25
C CYS A 57 -21.40 -8.08 2.41
N ALA A 58 -21.88 -9.32 2.54
CA ALA A 58 -23.31 -9.59 2.72
C ALA A 58 -23.89 -8.89 3.97
N LEU A 59 -23.14 -8.87 5.08
CA LEU A 59 -23.59 -8.21 6.30
C LEU A 59 -23.61 -6.68 6.18
N VAL A 60 -22.60 -6.08 5.55
CA VAL A 60 -22.55 -4.63 5.31
C VAL A 60 -23.69 -4.20 4.39
N LEU A 61 -23.91 -4.90 3.27
CA LEU A 61 -25.02 -4.61 2.37
C LEU A 61 -26.38 -4.70 3.06
N LYS A 62 -26.60 -5.76 3.87
CA LYS A 62 -27.83 -5.91 4.67
C LYS A 62 -28.01 -4.77 5.68
N ALA A 63 -26.93 -4.36 6.36
CA ALA A 63 -26.98 -3.25 7.32
C ALA A 63 -27.39 -1.93 6.63
N LEU A 64 -26.74 -1.59 5.52
CA LEU A 64 -27.09 -0.41 4.70
C LEU A 64 -28.54 -0.50 4.22
N ASP A 65 -28.99 -1.69 3.78
CA ASP A 65 -30.36 -1.90 3.31
C ASP A 65 -31.42 -1.63 4.38
N CYS A 66 -31.11 -1.96 5.65
CA CYS A 66 -31.93 -1.70 6.82
C CYS A 66 -31.87 -0.24 7.31
N GLY A 67 -31.10 0.64 6.66
CA GLY A 67 -30.94 2.04 7.06
C GLY A 67 -29.92 2.26 8.20
N ALA A 68 -29.08 1.26 8.47
CA ALA A 68 -27.96 1.42 9.38
C ALA A 68 -26.82 2.15 8.67
N SER A 69 -26.13 3.02 9.40
CA SER A 69 -24.85 3.56 8.96
C SER A 69 -23.74 2.56 9.28
N VAL A 70 -22.70 2.50 8.46
CA VAL A 70 -21.62 1.51 8.60
C VAL A 70 -20.27 2.19 8.80
N VAL A 71 -19.50 1.69 9.77
CA VAL A 71 -18.08 2.00 9.96
C VAL A 71 -17.27 0.72 9.75
N THR A 72 -16.25 0.71 8.90
CA THR A 72 -15.44 -0.49 8.64
C THR A 72 -13.94 -0.20 8.58
N ALA A 73 -13.11 -1.19 8.93
CA ALA A 73 -11.66 -1.17 8.71
C ALA A 73 -11.21 -2.18 7.62
N ASN A 74 -12.17 -2.71 6.86
CA ASN A 74 -11.94 -3.84 5.96
C ASN A 74 -11.51 -3.38 4.56
N LYS A 75 -10.20 -3.16 4.43
CA LYS A 75 -9.54 -2.80 3.17
C LYS A 75 -9.82 -3.76 2.01
N ALA A 76 -9.83 -5.07 2.24
CA ALA A 76 -10.08 -6.05 1.17
C ALA A 76 -11.51 -5.92 0.60
N LEU A 77 -12.49 -5.75 1.49
CA LEU A 77 -13.88 -5.51 1.10
C LEU A 77 -14.03 -4.21 0.30
N LEU A 78 -13.46 -3.11 0.79
CA LEU A 78 -13.56 -1.81 0.12
C LEU A 78 -12.82 -1.76 -1.22
N ALA A 79 -11.65 -2.41 -1.30
CA ALA A 79 -10.87 -2.46 -2.53
C ALA A 79 -11.56 -3.31 -3.62
N LYS A 80 -12.34 -4.32 -3.25
CA LYS A 80 -13.05 -5.20 -4.19
C LYS A 80 -14.47 -4.73 -4.53
N HIS A 81 -15.20 -4.23 -3.52
CA HIS A 81 -16.63 -3.93 -3.61
C HIS A 81 -16.99 -2.47 -3.27
N GLY A 82 -15.99 -1.61 -3.04
CA GLY A 82 -16.18 -0.21 -2.65
C GLY A 82 -17.25 0.52 -3.48
N PRO A 83 -17.15 0.57 -4.82
CA PRO A 83 -18.13 1.27 -5.66
C PRO A 83 -19.59 0.80 -5.46
N GLU A 84 -19.81 -0.50 -5.21
CA GLU A 84 -21.13 -1.04 -4.90
C GLU A 84 -21.62 -0.56 -3.53
N LEU A 85 -20.75 -0.63 -2.52
CA LEU A 85 -21.07 -0.20 -1.16
C LEU A 85 -21.34 1.31 -1.07
N TYR A 86 -20.54 2.14 -1.76
CA TYR A 86 -20.72 3.59 -1.81
C TYR A 86 -22.07 3.95 -2.45
N ARG A 87 -22.40 3.32 -3.58
CA ARG A 87 -23.70 3.51 -4.25
C ARG A 87 -24.85 3.12 -3.33
N LYS A 88 -24.72 1.99 -2.64
CA LYS A 88 -25.75 1.49 -1.72
C LYS A 88 -25.98 2.44 -0.54
N ALA A 89 -24.91 2.97 0.05
CA ALA A 89 -24.99 3.93 1.14
C ALA A 89 -25.68 5.23 0.69
N ALA A 90 -25.33 5.73 -0.51
CA ALA A 90 -25.97 6.89 -1.11
C ALA A 90 -27.46 6.67 -1.42
N GLU A 91 -27.84 5.53 -1.99
CA GLU A 91 -29.24 5.16 -2.27
C GLU A 91 -30.10 5.13 -1.01
N LYS A 92 -29.52 4.70 0.11
CA LYS A 92 -30.20 4.59 1.40
C LYS A 92 -30.09 5.85 2.26
N ASN A 93 -29.35 6.86 1.79
CA ASN A 93 -29.05 8.08 2.53
C ASN A 93 -28.49 7.79 3.93
N VAL A 94 -27.52 6.88 4.00
CA VAL A 94 -26.80 6.50 5.24
C VAL A 94 -25.30 6.70 5.06
N ASP A 95 -24.58 6.79 6.17
CA ASP A 95 -23.12 6.89 6.14
C ASP A 95 -22.43 5.54 5.91
N LEU A 96 -21.34 5.56 5.14
CA LEU A 96 -20.33 4.52 5.08
C LEU A 96 -18.95 5.16 5.29
N TYR A 97 -18.35 4.91 6.45
CA TYR A 97 -17.08 5.49 6.88
C TYR A 97 -16.03 4.39 7.08
N PHE A 98 -14.78 4.70 6.72
CA PHE A 98 -13.73 3.70 6.67
C PHE A 98 -12.32 4.29 6.77
N GLU A 99 -12.15 5.34 7.58
CA GLU A 99 -10.83 5.95 7.82
C GLU A 99 -9.81 4.90 8.29
N ALA A 100 -10.26 3.96 9.13
CA ALA A 100 -9.44 2.89 9.68
C ALA A 100 -8.93 1.87 8.63
N ALA A 101 -9.47 1.84 7.41
CA ALA A 101 -9.09 0.88 6.38
C ALA A 101 -7.73 1.22 5.74
N VAL A 102 -7.36 2.50 5.68
CA VAL A 102 -6.11 2.96 5.05
C VAL A 102 -5.35 3.87 6.01
N GLY A 103 -4.06 3.61 6.22
CA GLY A 103 -3.22 4.50 7.00
C GLY A 103 -3.41 4.42 8.53
N GLY A 104 -4.28 3.54 9.04
CA GLY A 104 -4.40 3.28 10.48
C GLY A 104 -4.90 4.50 11.25
N ALA A 105 -4.00 5.23 11.92
CA ALA A 105 -4.32 6.49 12.60
C ALA A 105 -4.03 7.74 11.75
N ILE A 106 -3.43 7.58 10.57
CA ILE A 106 -3.17 8.67 9.65
C ILE A 106 -4.50 9.10 9.03
N PRO A 107 -4.93 10.37 9.18
CA PRO A 107 -6.10 10.85 8.46
C PRO A 107 -5.74 10.96 6.98
N LEU A 108 -6.31 10.10 6.14
CA LEU A 108 -6.09 10.10 4.70
C LEU A 108 -7.40 10.07 3.92
N ILE A 109 -8.37 9.27 4.37
CA ILE A 109 -9.67 9.12 3.72
C ILE A 109 -10.46 10.42 3.81
N ARG A 110 -10.56 11.02 5.01
CA ARG A 110 -11.25 12.31 5.21
C ARG A 110 -10.60 13.46 4.45
N PRO A 111 -9.27 13.69 4.50
CA PRO A 111 -8.65 14.72 3.67
C PRO A 111 -8.98 14.58 2.18
N LEU A 112 -8.86 13.37 1.61
CA LEU A 112 -9.20 13.13 0.20
C LEU A 112 -10.69 13.35 -0.09
N ARG A 113 -11.57 12.87 0.79
CA ARG A 113 -13.03 12.94 0.59
C ARG A 113 -13.62 14.34 0.81
N GLU A 114 -13.05 15.11 1.74
CA GLU A 114 -13.68 16.33 2.25
C GLU A 114 -12.81 17.58 2.07
N SER A 115 -11.52 17.50 2.43
CA SER A 115 -10.66 18.69 2.43
C SER A 115 -10.15 19.04 1.03
N LEU A 116 -9.88 18.02 0.22
CA LEU A 116 -9.34 18.16 -1.14
C LEU A 116 -10.41 18.07 -2.23
N THR A 117 -11.69 17.98 -1.88
CA THR A 117 -12.79 17.91 -2.86
C THR A 117 -12.91 19.17 -3.73
N GLY A 118 -12.35 20.31 -3.27
CA GLY A 118 -12.29 21.56 -4.03
C GLY A 118 -11.05 21.72 -4.90
N ASP A 119 -10.16 20.72 -4.92
CA ASP A 119 -8.90 20.70 -5.66
C ASP A 119 -8.86 19.50 -6.62
N ARG A 120 -7.86 19.44 -7.48
CA ARG A 120 -7.60 18.32 -8.37
C ARG A 120 -6.35 17.57 -7.93
N VAL A 121 -6.56 16.44 -7.26
CA VAL A 121 -5.48 15.50 -6.95
C VAL A 121 -5.03 14.83 -8.25
N THR A 122 -3.72 14.86 -8.52
CA THR A 122 -3.13 14.24 -9.71
C THR A 122 -2.30 13.01 -9.35
N SER A 123 -1.69 12.97 -8.16
CA SER A 123 -0.96 11.80 -7.69
C SER A 123 -1.04 11.61 -6.17
N VAL A 124 -0.96 10.34 -5.75
CA VAL A 124 -0.78 9.94 -4.36
C VAL A 124 0.28 8.86 -4.31
N LEU A 125 1.36 9.13 -3.58
CA LEU A 125 2.43 8.17 -3.28
C LEU A 125 2.37 7.78 -1.80
N GLY A 126 2.33 6.49 -1.51
CA GLY A 126 2.07 6.00 -0.18
C GLY A 126 3.04 4.92 0.27
N ILE A 127 3.63 5.09 1.44
CA ILE A 127 4.18 3.98 2.22
C ILE A 127 3.04 3.48 3.10
N LEU A 128 2.28 2.52 2.58
CA LEU A 128 1.01 2.10 3.17
C LEU A 128 1.07 0.75 3.91
N ASN A 129 2.24 0.11 3.95
CA ASN A 129 2.48 -1.13 4.69
C ASN A 129 3.65 -0.97 5.66
N GLY A 130 3.37 -1.10 6.96
CA GLY A 130 4.36 -0.90 8.01
C GLY A 130 5.37 -2.05 8.11
N THR A 131 4.97 -3.28 7.77
CA THR A 131 5.82 -4.47 7.80
C THR A 131 6.95 -4.36 6.80
N THR A 132 6.62 -4.07 5.53
CA THR A 132 7.61 -3.93 4.47
C THR A 132 8.48 -2.69 4.64
N ASN A 133 7.91 -1.58 5.11
CA ASN A 133 8.72 -0.39 5.41
C ASN A 133 9.74 -0.68 6.51
N TYR A 134 9.34 -1.40 7.57
CA TYR A 134 10.24 -1.80 8.63
C TYR A 134 11.38 -2.71 8.11
N ILE A 135 11.06 -3.71 7.28
CA ILE A 135 12.05 -4.61 6.69
C ILE A 135 13.05 -3.83 5.85
N LEU A 136 12.59 -3.00 4.91
CA LEU A 136 13.46 -2.20 4.04
C LEU A 136 14.30 -1.18 4.84
N ASP A 137 13.75 -0.60 5.90
CA ASP A 137 14.46 0.32 6.79
C ASP A 137 15.58 -0.39 7.57
N GLU A 138 15.33 -1.59 8.07
CA GLU A 138 16.34 -2.41 8.76
C GLU A 138 17.44 -2.89 7.79
N MET A 139 17.07 -3.27 6.57
CA MET A 139 18.04 -3.59 5.52
C MET A 139 18.90 -2.36 5.19
N THR A 140 18.31 -1.17 5.10
CA THR A 140 19.01 0.09 4.78
C THR A 140 19.94 0.54 5.91
N THR A 141 19.44 0.58 7.14
CA THR A 141 20.16 1.18 8.28
C THR A 141 21.19 0.25 8.89
N LYS A 142 20.97 -1.07 8.81
CA LYS A 142 21.85 -2.09 9.44
C LYS A 142 22.54 -2.99 8.43
N GLY A 143 22.25 -2.86 7.14
CA GLY A 143 22.85 -3.71 6.10
C GLY A 143 22.44 -5.17 6.21
N LEU A 144 21.23 -5.45 6.72
CA LEU A 144 20.73 -6.82 6.91
C LEU A 144 20.26 -7.42 5.59
N ASP A 145 20.41 -8.74 5.47
CA ASP A 145 19.71 -9.51 4.44
C ASP A 145 18.20 -9.56 4.72
N PHE A 146 17.41 -9.69 3.65
CA PHE A 146 15.94 -9.74 3.70
C PHE A 146 15.41 -10.74 4.73
N ASP A 147 15.88 -11.98 4.70
CA ASP A 147 15.43 -13.05 5.61
C ASP A 147 15.73 -12.74 7.08
N VAL A 148 16.81 -12.00 7.36
CA VAL A 148 17.19 -11.61 8.71
C VAL A 148 16.27 -10.49 9.20
N ALA A 149 16.05 -9.48 8.36
CA ALA A 149 15.13 -8.37 8.67
C ALA A 149 13.68 -8.86 8.84
N LEU A 150 13.23 -9.81 8.02
CA LEU A 150 11.90 -10.43 8.15
C LEU A 150 11.75 -11.18 9.48
N LYS A 151 12.74 -11.98 9.87
CA LYS A 151 12.72 -12.69 11.17
C LYS A 151 12.70 -11.73 12.36
N ASP A 152 13.45 -10.63 12.28
CA ASP A 152 13.43 -9.59 13.30
C ASP A 152 12.05 -8.88 13.37
N ALA A 153 11.43 -8.60 12.22
CA ALA A 153 10.08 -8.06 12.14
C ALA A 153 9.05 -9.00 12.80
N GLN A 154 9.15 -10.31 12.57
CA GLN A 154 8.30 -11.33 13.21
C GLN A 154 8.53 -11.38 14.72
N ALA A 155 9.78 -11.37 15.17
CA ALA A 155 10.12 -11.40 16.60
C ALA A 155 9.58 -10.17 17.37
N LYS A 156 9.52 -9.01 16.70
CA LYS A 156 8.97 -7.76 17.24
C LYS A 156 7.45 -7.63 17.08
N GLY A 157 6.81 -8.59 16.41
CA GLY A 157 5.37 -8.58 16.15
C GLY A 157 4.93 -7.55 15.11
N TYR A 158 5.84 -7.10 14.24
CA TYR A 158 5.49 -6.29 13.07
C TYR A 158 4.99 -7.15 11.92
N ALA A 159 5.54 -8.36 11.75
CA ALA A 159 5.11 -9.34 10.76
C ALA A 159 4.41 -10.53 11.42
N GLU A 160 3.38 -11.07 10.79
CA GLU A 160 2.76 -12.33 11.22
C GLU A 160 3.60 -13.55 10.84
N ALA A 161 3.18 -14.74 11.31
CA ALA A 161 3.86 -16.00 10.98
C ALA A 161 3.81 -16.29 9.47
N ASP A 162 2.70 -15.95 8.82
CA ASP A 162 2.57 -15.90 7.37
C ASP A 162 2.48 -14.42 6.94
N PRO A 163 3.60 -13.82 6.50
CA PRO A 163 3.66 -12.40 6.12
C PRO A 163 3.41 -12.18 4.63
N THR A 164 2.92 -13.19 3.89
CA THR A 164 2.79 -13.15 2.41
C THR A 164 2.02 -11.92 1.93
N GLY A 165 0.86 -11.64 2.52
CA GLY A 165 0.04 -10.49 2.13
C GLY A 165 0.71 -9.12 2.36
N ASP A 166 1.72 -9.04 3.22
CA ASP A 166 2.52 -7.83 3.41
C ASP A 166 3.67 -7.78 2.38
N ILE A 167 4.52 -8.81 2.35
CA ILE A 167 5.78 -8.80 1.60
C ILE A 167 5.60 -8.91 0.09
N GLU A 168 4.48 -9.47 -0.37
CA GLU A 168 4.08 -9.52 -1.79
C GLU A 168 3.26 -8.29 -2.22
N GLY A 169 2.95 -7.39 -1.28
CA GLY A 169 2.32 -6.10 -1.57
C GLY A 169 0.78 -6.08 -1.60
N GLU A 170 0.11 -7.20 -1.30
CA GLU A 170 -1.36 -7.30 -1.35
C GLU A 170 -2.08 -6.29 -0.43
N ASP A 171 -1.57 -6.09 0.79
CA ASP A 171 -2.10 -5.09 1.72
C ASP A 171 -1.99 -3.67 1.16
N ALA A 172 -0.83 -3.33 0.60
CA ALA A 172 -0.61 -2.04 -0.04
C ALA A 172 -1.50 -1.87 -1.29
N ALA A 173 -1.75 -2.95 -2.04
CA ALA A 173 -2.56 -2.91 -3.26
C ALA A 173 -4.03 -2.64 -2.96
N ASN A 174 -4.58 -3.29 -1.93
CA ASN A 174 -5.93 -2.99 -1.44
C ASN A 174 -6.06 -1.52 -1.04
N LYS A 175 -5.07 -0.98 -0.32
CA LYS A 175 -5.05 0.42 0.08
C LYS A 175 -4.90 1.37 -1.11
N ALA A 176 -4.09 1.02 -2.10
CA ALA A 176 -3.92 1.79 -3.32
C ALA A 176 -5.22 1.91 -4.12
N ALA A 177 -5.99 0.82 -4.26
CA ALA A 177 -7.29 0.83 -4.94
C ALA A 177 -8.30 1.79 -4.27
N ILE A 178 -8.36 1.75 -2.93
CA ILE A 178 -9.24 2.64 -2.16
C ILE A 178 -8.81 4.10 -2.34
N VAL A 179 -7.51 4.39 -2.20
CA VAL A 179 -6.95 5.73 -2.35
C VAL A 179 -7.19 6.27 -3.77
N ALA A 180 -6.93 5.48 -4.81
CA ALA A 180 -7.15 5.87 -6.20
C ALA A 180 -8.63 6.16 -6.48
N SER A 181 -9.53 5.31 -5.97
CA SER A 181 -10.98 5.52 -6.12
C SER A 181 -11.45 6.83 -5.49
N LEU A 182 -10.90 7.19 -4.34
CA LEU A 182 -11.24 8.42 -3.64
C LEU A 182 -10.59 9.65 -4.26
N ALA A 183 -9.29 9.61 -4.54
CA ALA A 183 -8.53 10.74 -5.06
C ALA A 183 -9.01 11.18 -6.44
N PHE A 184 -9.44 10.23 -7.28
CA PHE A 184 -9.81 10.50 -8.67
C PHE A 184 -11.31 10.37 -8.96
N HIS A 185 -12.11 10.01 -7.94
CA HIS A 185 -13.56 9.79 -8.06
C HIS A 185 -13.94 8.76 -9.14
N ALA A 186 -13.09 7.75 -9.34
CA ALA A 186 -13.17 6.72 -10.39
C ALA A 186 -13.32 5.32 -9.79
N PRO A 187 -13.94 4.34 -10.49
CA PRO A 187 -14.14 3.00 -9.95
C PRO A 187 -12.86 2.15 -10.10
N VAL A 188 -11.95 2.21 -9.12
CA VAL A 188 -10.72 1.38 -9.12
C VAL A 188 -10.88 0.19 -8.19
N SER A 189 -10.77 -1.03 -8.74
CA SER A 189 -10.73 -2.28 -7.97
C SER A 189 -9.29 -2.68 -7.66
N VAL A 190 -9.09 -3.53 -6.65
CA VAL A 190 -7.81 -4.21 -6.42
C VAL A 190 -7.33 -5.01 -7.65
N ASP A 191 -8.27 -5.51 -8.48
CA ASP A 191 -7.91 -6.24 -9.71
C ASP A 191 -7.26 -5.34 -10.77
N ASP A 192 -7.43 -4.02 -10.65
CA ASP A 192 -6.84 -3.01 -11.53
C ASP A 192 -5.46 -2.55 -11.04
N VAL A 193 -5.01 -3.03 -9.88
CA VAL A 193 -3.73 -2.65 -9.26
C VAL A 193 -2.64 -3.66 -9.61
N SER A 194 -1.61 -3.21 -10.33
CA SER A 194 -0.41 -4.03 -10.53
C SER A 194 0.43 -4.03 -9.25
N MET A 195 0.89 -5.19 -8.79
CA MET A 195 1.68 -5.29 -7.55
C MET A 195 2.94 -6.13 -7.73
N GLU A 196 4.04 -5.64 -7.14
CA GLU A 196 5.29 -6.35 -6.94
C GLU A 196 5.74 -6.18 -5.48
N GLY A 197 6.14 -7.29 -4.86
CA GLY A 197 6.61 -7.34 -3.48
C GLY A 197 8.07 -6.97 -3.30
N ILE A 198 8.56 -7.10 -2.06
CA ILE A 198 9.93 -6.76 -1.68
C ILE A 198 10.86 -7.99 -1.57
N THR A 199 10.36 -9.19 -1.87
CA THR A 199 11.09 -10.47 -1.66
C THR A 199 12.33 -10.63 -2.53
N LYS A 200 12.41 -9.91 -3.66
CA LYS A 200 13.57 -9.91 -4.58
C LYS A 200 14.64 -8.87 -4.23
N ILE A 201 14.37 -7.99 -3.25
CA ILE A 201 15.31 -6.95 -2.85
C ILE A 201 16.39 -7.57 -1.98
N THR A 202 17.66 -7.32 -2.31
CA THR A 202 18.80 -7.85 -1.54
C THR A 202 19.60 -6.72 -0.87
N ALA A 203 20.47 -7.09 0.07
CA ALA A 203 21.39 -6.14 0.69
C ALA A 203 22.29 -5.41 -0.32
N ASP A 204 22.65 -6.05 -1.44
CA ASP A 204 23.42 -5.42 -2.51
C ASP A 204 22.62 -4.33 -3.24
N ASP A 205 21.31 -4.53 -3.46
CA ASP A 205 20.43 -3.48 -4.03
C ASP A 205 20.39 -2.26 -3.12
N ILE A 206 20.26 -2.50 -1.82
CA ILE A 206 20.20 -1.46 -0.79
C ILE A 206 21.53 -0.72 -0.67
N ALA A 207 22.66 -1.43 -0.68
CA ALA A 207 23.98 -0.83 -0.64
C ALA A 207 24.24 0.04 -1.87
N ALA A 208 23.88 -0.44 -3.06
CA ALA A 208 23.98 0.34 -4.30
C ALA A 208 23.08 1.59 -4.27
N ALA A 209 21.83 1.45 -3.81
CA ALA A 209 20.93 2.59 -3.63
C ALA A 209 21.54 3.65 -2.69
N THR A 210 22.06 3.22 -1.55
CA THR A 210 22.67 4.10 -0.54
C THR A 210 23.89 4.83 -1.09
N ALA A 211 24.74 4.15 -1.87
CA ALA A 211 25.90 4.77 -2.52
C ALA A 211 25.50 5.86 -3.54
N GLU A 212 24.29 5.77 -4.10
CA GLU A 212 23.71 6.75 -5.03
C GLU A 212 22.92 7.87 -4.33
N GLY A 213 22.92 7.92 -3.00
CA GLY A 213 22.12 8.88 -2.24
C GLY A 213 20.61 8.61 -2.34
N LYS A 214 20.22 7.34 -2.47
CA LYS A 214 18.83 6.88 -2.58
C LYS A 214 18.50 5.82 -1.54
N VAL A 215 17.21 5.62 -1.31
CA VAL A 215 16.67 4.55 -0.47
C VAL A 215 15.64 3.73 -1.24
N VAL A 216 15.47 2.46 -0.86
CA VAL A 216 14.41 1.60 -1.41
C VAL A 216 13.20 1.64 -0.49
N LYS A 217 12.01 1.89 -1.06
CA LYS A 217 10.72 1.84 -0.36
C LYS A 217 9.70 1.05 -1.17
N LEU A 218 8.78 0.37 -0.51
CA LEU A 218 7.58 -0.16 -1.16
C LEU A 218 6.54 0.96 -1.24
N LEU A 219 6.28 1.44 -2.45
CA LEU A 219 5.32 2.50 -2.72
C LEU A 219 4.02 1.93 -3.29
N ALA A 220 2.90 2.38 -2.74
CA ALA A 220 1.61 2.40 -3.40
C ALA A 220 1.48 3.74 -4.15
N VAL A 221 1.39 3.70 -5.47
CA VAL A 221 1.33 4.89 -6.33
C VAL A 221 -0.01 4.89 -7.05
N ALA A 222 -0.76 5.98 -6.91
CA ALA A 222 -1.97 6.25 -7.66
C ALA A 222 -1.77 7.55 -8.45
N GLU A 223 -2.02 7.54 -9.75
CA GLU A 223 -1.83 8.68 -10.65
C GLU A 223 -3.03 8.83 -11.57
N ASN A 224 -3.34 10.08 -11.93
CA ASN A 224 -4.35 10.42 -12.93
C ASN A 224 -3.76 11.42 -13.92
N ASP A 225 -3.43 10.93 -15.11
CA ASP A 225 -2.81 11.71 -16.18
C ASP A 225 -3.70 11.73 -17.44
N GLU A 226 -3.12 12.16 -18.57
CA GLU A 226 -3.80 12.19 -19.86
C GLU A 226 -4.19 10.81 -20.43
N ASN A 227 -3.57 9.74 -19.93
CA ASN A 227 -3.86 8.35 -20.31
C ASN A 227 -4.92 7.70 -19.41
N GLY A 228 -5.24 8.33 -18.28
CA GLY A 228 -6.27 7.89 -17.34
C GLY A 228 -5.72 7.61 -15.95
N VAL A 229 -6.46 6.80 -15.19
CA VAL A 229 -6.09 6.45 -13.81
C VAL A 229 -5.16 5.23 -13.81
N SER A 230 -4.11 5.27 -13.00
CA SER A 230 -3.28 4.10 -12.72
C SER A 230 -3.09 3.94 -11.21
N ALA A 231 -3.03 2.69 -10.76
CA ALA A 231 -2.76 2.35 -9.36
C ALA A 231 -1.81 1.15 -9.31
N ARG A 232 -0.73 1.25 -8.53
CA ARG A 232 0.36 0.26 -8.55
C ARG A 232 1.06 0.13 -7.20
N VAL A 233 1.63 -1.03 -6.94
CA VAL A 233 2.49 -1.30 -5.78
C VAL A 233 3.83 -1.86 -6.23
N TYR A 234 4.88 -1.20 -5.76
CA TYR A 234 6.25 -1.20 -6.24
C TYR A 234 7.42 -1.03 -5.26
N PRO A 235 8.48 -1.86 -5.26
CA PRO A 235 9.75 -1.39 -4.74
C PRO A 235 10.30 -0.27 -5.65
N ALA A 236 10.59 0.89 -5.08
CA ALA A 236 11.08 2.06 -5.79
C ALA A 236 12.34 2.64 -5.13
N LEU A 237 13.26 3.13 -5.97
CA LEU A 237 14.40 3.95 -5.56
C LEU A 237 13.96 5.41 -5.46
N ILE A 238 14.08 5.96 -4.26
CA ILE A 238 13.68 7.32 -3.92
C ILE A 238 14.93 8.11 -3.51
N ASP A 239 15.05 9.36 -3.97
CA ASP A 239 16.10 10.29 -3.53
C ASP A 239 16.05 10.47 -2.01
N ALA A 240 17.21 10.44 -1.34
CA ALA A 240 17.28 10.61 0.11
C ALA A 240 16.74 11.97 0.60
N GLU A 241 16.67 12.98 -0.29
CA GLU A 241 16.08 14.29 0.00
C GLU A 241 14.55 14.28 -0.06
N HIS A 242 13.93 13.28 -0.70
CA HIS A 242 12.48 13.21 -0.83
C HIS A 242 11.81 12.92 0.54
N PRO A 243 10.69 13.58 0.90
CA PRO A 243 10.06 13.42 2.22
C PRO A 243 9.77 11.97 2.62
N LEU A 244 9.32 11.13 1.67
CA LEU A 244 9.07 9.69 1.91
C LEU A 244 10.32 8.90 2.29
N ALA A 245 11.53 9.35 1.93
CA ALA A 245 12.77 8.67 2.31
C ALA A 245 12.98 8.67 3.84
N SER A 246 12.50 9.71 4.52
CA SER A 246 12.60 9.89 5.99
C SER A 246 11.60 9.07 6.81
N VAL A 247 10.73 8.29 6.15
CA VAL A 247 9.70 7.49 6.82
C VAL A 247 10.31 6.15 7.27
N HIS A 248 10.74 6.10 8.52
CA HIS A 248 11.46 4.96 9.11
C HIS A 248 10.57 3.98 9.87
N GLY A 249 11.10 2.79 10.15
CA GLY A 249 10.46 1.73 10.91
C GLY A 249 9.08 1.33 10.38
N SER A 250 8.15 1.07 11.30
CA SER A 250 6.78 0.64 10.96
C SER A 250 5.81 1.81 10.73
N PHE A 251 6.33 3.02 10.45
CA PHE A 251 5.49 4.18 10.14
C PHE A 251 5.02 4.14 8.70
N ASN A 252 3.87 4.77 8.46
CA ASN A 252 3.30 4.96 7.15
C ASN A 252 3.29 6.45 6.80
N ALA A 253 3.21 6.72 5.51
CA ALA A 253 2.97 8.06 5.01
C ALA A 253 2.19 8.04 3.70
N ALA A 254 1.46 9.10 3.43
CA ALA A 254 0.86 9.39 2.13
C ALA A 254 1.27 10.80 1.72
N PHE A 255 1.89 10.89 0.54
CA PHE A 255 2.29 12.12 -0.13
C PHE A 255 1.29 12.36 -1.26
N VAL A 256 0.55 13.45 -1.20
CA VAL A 256 -0.53 13.79 -2.12
C VAL A 256 -0.12 15.05 -2.87
N HIS A 257 -0.15 15.00 -4.20
CA HIS A 257 0.03 16.17 -5.04
C HIS A 257 -1.32 16.59 -5.61
N ALA A 258 -1.66 17.87 -5.45
CA ALA A 258 -2.86 18.47 -6.03
C ALA A 258 -2.52 19.80 -6.72
N GLU A 259 -3.28 20.16 -7.76
CA GLU A 259 -2.97 21.32 -8.60
C GLU A 259 -2.89 22.65 -7.84
N ALA A 260 -3.74 22.87 -6.83
CA ALA A 260 -3.74 24.11 -6.06
C ALA A 260 -3.02 24.01 -4.71
N ALA A 261 -3.14 22.88 -4.02
CA ALA A 261 -2.51 22.65 -2.71
C ALA A 261 -1.03 22.25 -2.80
N ASP A 262 -0.55 21.92 -4.00
CA ASP A 262 0.79 21.40 -4.26
C ASP A 262 1.02 20.11 -3.43
N ASP A 263 2.18 19.97 -2.81
CA ASP A 263 2.56 18.80 -2.03
C ASP A 263 2.02 18.80 -0.58
N LEU A 264 1.32 17.73 -0.22
CA LEU A 264 0.83 17.46 1.13
C LEU A 264 1.35 16.11 1.62
N MET A 265 1.81 16.02 2.87
CA MET A 265 2.25 14.76 3.48
C MET A 265 1.50 14.47 4.78
N PHE A 266 0.87 13.30 4.84
CA PHE A 266 0.24 12.74 6.04
C PHE A 266 1.13 11.62 6.58
N TYR A 267 1.54 11.71 7.85
CA TYR A 267 2.51 10.80 8.46
C TYR A 267 2.03 10.28 9.82
N GLY A 268 2.27 9.00 10.10
CA GLY A 268 1.91 8.42 11.38
C GLY A 268 1.99 6.89 11.42
N ARG A 269 1.35 6.29 12.44
CA ARG A 269 1.29 4.83 12.56
C ARG A 269 0.20 4.26 11.65
N GLY A 270 0.62 3.42 10.70
CA GLY A 270 -0.25 2.76 9.73
C GLY A 270 -1.01 1.53 10.22
N ALA A 271 -0.63 1.01 11.39
CA ALA A 271 -1.16 -0.23 11.95
C ALA A 271 -1.11 -0.20 13.49
N GLY A 272 -1.75 -1.20 14.09
CA GLY A 272 -1.80 -1.42 15.53
C GLY A 272 -3.18 -1.15 16.12
N GLY A 273 -3.62 -2.02 17.03
CA GLY A 273 -5.01 -2.03 17.52
C GLY A 273 -5.50 -0.69 18.08
N ALA A 274 -4.66 0.03 18.84
CA ALA A 274 -5.03 1.34 19.37
C ALA A 274 -5.11 2.44 18.29
N ALA A 275 -4.22 2.41 17.31
CA ALA A 275 -4.22 3.37 16.20
C ALA A 275 -5.46 3.19 15.32
N THR A 276 -5.75 1.96 14.91
CA THR A 276 -6.96 1.61 14.15
C THR A 276 -8.23 1.92 14.95
N ALA A 277 -8.26 1.59 16.25
CA ALA A 277 -9.41 1.92 17.09
C ALA A 277 -9.67 3.42 17.20
N SER A 278 -8.62 4.26 17.19
CA SER A 278 -8.77 5.72 17.18
C SER A 278 -9.53 6.20 15.95
N ALA A 279 -9.20 5.71 14.76
CA ALA A 279 -9.89 6.04 13.52
C ALA A 279 -11.34 5.53 13.51
N VAL A 280 -11.57 4.28 13.92
CA VAL A 280 -12.91 3.69 14.05
C VAL A 280 -13.80 4.53 14.98
N VAL A 281 -13.28 4.92 16.15
CA VAL A 281 -14.06 5.73 17.11
C VAL A 281 -14.34 7.13 16.54
N GLY A 282 -13.40 7.75 15.83
CA GLY A 282 -13.63 9.03 15.14
C GLY A 282 -14.76 8.95 14.12
N ASP A 283 -14.79 7.87 13.34
CA ASP A 283 -15.87 7.57 12.39
C ASP A 283 -17.21 7.35 13.09
N ILE A 284 -17.25 6.54 14.16
CA ILE A 284 -18.48 6.33 14.94
C ILE A 284 -19.03 7.65 15.47
N VAL A 285 -18.18 8.53 16.01
CA VAL A 285 -18.62 9.84 16.54
C VAL A 285 -19.20 10.70 15.42
N THR A 286 -18.57 10.72 14.25
CA THR A 286 -19.05 11.50 13.10
C THR A 286 -20.40 10.99 12.61
N VAL A 287 -20.52 9.67 12.41
CA VAL A 287 -21.76 9.02 11.98
C VAL A 287 -22.88 9.23 13.01
N ALA A 288 -22.57 9.14 14.30
CA ALA A 288 -23.55 9.40 15.36
C ALA A 288 -24.07 10.85 15.32
N GLN A 289 -23.20 11.83 15.03
CA GLN A 289 -23.61 13.23 14.88
C GLN A 289 -24.57 13.41 13.71
N HIS A 290 -24.28 12.82 12.55
CA HIS A 290 -25.17 12.88 11.39
C HIS A 290 -26.54 12.25 11.69
N ARG A 291 -26.57 11.08 12.33
CA ARG A 291 -27.84 10.43 12.73
C ARG A 291 -28.65 11.30 13.69
N VAL A 292 -28.02 11.94 14.68
CA VAL A 292 -28.69 12.87 15.60
C VAL A 292 -29.27 14.08 14.85
N GLN A 293 -28.58 14.56 13.81
CA GLN A 293 -29.03 15.67 12.97
C GLN A 293 -30.05 15.25 11.90
N GLY A 294 -30.31 13.95 11.72
CA GLY A 294 -31.16 13.43 10.66
C GLY A 294 -30.55 13.61 9.26
N THR A 295 -29.23 13.64 9.17
CA THR A 295 -28.47 13.81 7.92
C THR A 295 -27.54 12.62 7.68
N ALA A 296 -26.90 12.60 6.51
CA ALA A 296 -25.71 11.80 6.24
C ALA A 296 -24.57 12.74 5.85
N GLY A 297 -23.33 12.30 6.04
CA GLY A 297 -22.14 13.01 5.64
C GLY A 297 -21.90 12.99 4.13
N PRO A 298 -20.77 13.58 3.68
CA PRO A 298 -20.36 13.53 2.29
C PRO A 298 -20.27 12.09 1.78
N GLN A 299 -21.04 11.78 0.74
CA GLN A 299 -21.03 10.48 0.09
C GLN A 299 -19.79 10.35 -0.80
N VAL A 300 -19.24 9.14 -0.89
CA VAL A 300 -18.18 8.85 -1.87
C VAL A 300 -18.85 8.72 -3.24
N LEU A 301 -18.72 9.76 -4.05
CA LEU A 301 -19.29 9.79 -5.39
C LEU A 301 -18.25 9.32 -6.41
N ILE A 302 -18.59 8.25 -7.12
CA ILE A 302 -17.87 7.79 -8.30
C ILE A 302 -18.60 8.34 -9.51
N TYR A 303 -18.15 9.50 -10.01
CA TYR A 303 -18.77 10.21 -11.13
C TYR A 303 -17.88 10.28 -12.36
N ASN A 304 -16.59 10.00 -12.21
CA ASN A 304 -15.63 10.00 -13.29
C ASN A 304 -15.51 8.60 -13.88
N ASP A 305 -15.93 8.44 -15.13
CA ASP A 305 -15.67 7.24 -15.93
C ASP A 305 -14.30 7.37 -16.62
N LEU A 306 -13.25 7.57 -15.81
CA LEU A 306 -11.89 7.67 -16.30
C LEU A 306 -11.41 6.27 -16.73
N PRO A 307 -10.79 6.13 -17.92
CA PRO A 307 -10.23 4.86 -18.32
C PRO A 307 -9.06 4.49 -17.39
N MET A 308 -8.86 3.19 -17.20
CA MET A 308 -7.61 2.70 -16.62
C MET A 308 -6.49 2.90 -17.63
N ALA A 309 -5.44 3.61 -17.23
CA ALA A 309 -4.26 3.81 -18.05
C ALA A 309 -3.57 2.46 -18.29
N PRO A 310 -3.19 2.13 -19.55
CA PRO A 310 -2.51 0.89 -19.82
C PRO A 310 -1.13 0.88 -19.14
N LEU A 311 -0.64 -0.32 -18.76
CA LEU A 311 0.67 -0.44 -18.11
C LEU A 311 1.80 0.19 -18.95
N SER A 312 1.69 0.16 -20.27
CA SER A 312 2.65 0.76 -21.21
C SER A 312 2.64 2.29 -21.26
N ALA A 313 1.58 2.96 -20.78
CA ALA A 313 1.51 4.43 -20.80
C ALA A 313 2.48 5.04 -19.78
N SER A 314 2.74 4.34 -18.68
CA SER A 314 3.56 4.87 -17.62
C SER A 314 5.03 4.54 -17.86
N ARG A 315 5.83 5.59 -17.90
CA ARG A 315 7.26 5.51 -18.15
C ARG A 315 8.03 5.92 -16.91
N ALA A 316 9.14 5.25 -16.67
CA ALA A 316 10.09 5.66 -15.64
C ALA A 316 11.50 5.16 -15.97
N PRO A 317 12.53 5.75 -15.37
CA PRO A 317 13.84 5.12 -15.32
C PRO A 317 13.79 3.87 -14.43
N PHE A 318 14.63 2.89 -14.74
CA PHE A 318 14.74 1.66 -13.97
C PHE A 318 16.20 1.35 -13.67
N ALA A 319 16.47 0.84 -12.48
CA ALA A 319 17.72 0.20 -12.12
C ALA A 319 17.53 -1.31 -12.18
N VAL A 320 18.24 -1.96 -13.09
CA VAL A 320 18.24 -3.41 -13.24
C VAL A 320 19.57 -3.96 -12.79
N ARG A 321 19.57 -4.93 -11.88
CA ARG A 321 20.77 -5.67 -11.48
C ARG A 321 20.72 -7.09 -12.03
N PHE A 322 21.81 -7.46 -12.70
CA PHE A 322 22.10 -8.82 -13.14
C PHE A 322 23.23 -9.41 -12.33
N CYS A 323 23.10 -10.68 -11.94
CA CYS A 323 24.24 -11.47 -11.50
C CYS A 323 24.86 -12.13 -12.74
N ILE A 324 26.16 -11.94 -12.95
CA ILE A 324 26.86 -12.37 -14.16
C ILE A 324 28.13 -13.14 -13.84
N CYS A 325 28.49 -14.10 -14.70
CA CYS A 325 29.80 -14.74 -14.71
C CYS A 325 30.76 -13.89 -15.55
N ASP A 326 31.66 -13.16 -14.92
CA ASP A 326 32.46 -12.13 -15.59
C ASP A 326 33.33 -12.68 -16.73
N ARG A 327 33.15 -12.10 -17.92
CA ARG A 327 33.96 -12.34 -19.11
C ARG A 327 33.86 -11.15 -20.08
N PRO A 328 34.89 -10.91 -20.91
CA PRO A 328 34.84 -9.88 -21.93
C PRO A 328 33.63 -10.01 -22.85
N GLY A 329 33.02 -8.88 -23.20
CA GLY A 329 31.89 -8.80 -24.14
C GLY A 329 30.49 -8.86 -23.50
N ILE A 330 30.36 -9.10 -22.19
CA ILE A 330 29.06 -9.09 -21.50
C ILE A 330 28.36 -7.74 -21.65
N LEU A 331 29.05 -6.64 -21.32
CA LEU A 331 28.45 -5.31 -21.39
C LEU A 331 27.98 -4.98 -22.81
N ALA A 332 28.78 -5.33 -23.83
CA ALA A 332 28.40 -5.14 -25.22
C ALA A 332 27.14 -5.93 -25.61
N ALA A 333 27.01 -7.18 -25.14
CA ALA A 333 25.83 -8.00 -25.38
C ALA A 333 24.58 -7.42 -24.70
N ILE A 334 24.68 -7.02 -23.44
CA ILE A 334 23.58 -6.42 -22.68
C ILE A 334 23.17 -5.08 -23.28
N SER A 335 24.12 -4.17 -23.52
CA SER A 335 23.83 -2.87 -24.14
C SER A 335 23.21 -3.02 -25.53
N LYS A 336 23.63 -4.02 -26.31
CA LYS A 336 23.00 -4.32 -27.59
C LYS A 336 21.54 -4.76 -27.40
N THR A 337 21.26 -5.69 -26.49
CA THR A 337 19.88 -6.14 -26.24
C THR A 337 18.97 -4.99 -25.80
N PHE A 338 19.44 -4.12 -24.89
CA PHE A 338 18.69 -2.91 -24.51
C PHE A 338 18.45 -1.98 -25.71
N GLY A 339 19.46 -1.75 -26.55
CA GLY A 339 19.35 -0.94 -27.76
C GLY A 339 18.41 -1.55 -28.82
N ASP A 340 18.41 -2.88 -28.99
CA ASP A 340 17.53 -3.60 -29.91
C ASP A 340 16.05 -3.46 -29.51
N HIS A 341 15.77 -3.30 -28.21
CA HIS A 341 14.45 -2.98 -27.66
C HIS A 341 14.16 -1.48 -27.56
N GLY A 342 15.08 -0.62 -28.01
CA GLY A 342 14.91 0.84 -27.98
C GLY A 342 15.06 1.48 -26.60
N ILE A 343 15.63 0.78 -25.62
CA ILE A 343 15.87 1.30 -24.27
C ILE A 343 17.26 1.95 -24.19
N SER A 344 17.28 3.23 -23.87
CA SER A 344 18.53 3.97 -23.62
C SER A 344 19.05 3.72 -22.21
N ILE A 345 20.36 3.51 -22.09
CA ILE A 345 21.06 3.32 -20.82
C ILE A 345 21.62 4.67 -20.35
N ASN A 346 21.24 5.07 -19.14
CA ASN A 346 21.75 6.26 -18.46
C ASN A 346 23.09 6.00 -17.77
N GLY A 347 23.23 4.84 -17.12
CA GLY A 347 24.43 4.50 -16.35
C GLY A 347 24.63 3.00 -16.22
N VAL A 348 25.88 2.59 -16.04
CA VAL A 348 26.25 1.20 -15.79
C VAL A 348 27.30 1.17 -14.69
N ASN A 349 27.11 0.27 -13.72
CA ASN A 349 28.12 -0.07 -12.73
C ASN A 349 28.34 -1.59 -12.73
N GLN A 350 29.60 -2.02 -12.74
CA GLN A 350 29.99 -3.41 -12.56
C GLN A 350 30.83 -3.49 -11.29
N ASP A 351 30.22 -3.99 -10.21
CA ASP A 351 30.90 -4.13 -8.93
C ASP A 351 31.48 -5.54 -8.80
N LEU A 352 32.76 -5.58 -8.43
CA LEU A 352 33.42 -6.78 -7.94
C LEU A 352 32.94 -7.04 -6.51
N LYS A 353 32.50 -8.27 -6.20
CA LYS A 353 32.61 -8.76 -4.83
C LYS A 353 34.03 -9.32 -4.68
N PRO A 354 35.00 -8.56 -4.15
CA PRO A 354 36.33 -9.12 -3.91
C PRO A 354 36.18 -10.30 -2.95
N THR A 355 36.67 -11.48 -3.35
CA THR A 355 36.91 -12.53 -2.37
C THR A 355 38.29 -12.28 -1.73
N PRO A 356 38.51 -12.67 -0.46
CA PRO A 356 39.82 -12.49 0.20
C PRO A 356 41.01 -13.17 -0.51
N HIS A 357 40.76 -13.99 -1.53
CA HIS A 357 41.74 -14.87 -2.15
C HIS A 357 41.95 -14.65 -3.65
N ASP A 358 41.20 -13.76 -4.31
CA ASP A 358 41.30 -13.60 -5.77
C ASP A 358 41.01 -12.16 -6.21
N PRO A 359 41.99 -11.43 -6.79
CA PRO A 359 41.85 -10.02 -7.15
C PRO A 359 41.15 -9.77 -8.50
N GLY A 360 40.36 -10.72 -9.00
CA GLY A 360 39.57 -10.58 -10.22
C GLY A 360 40.37 -10.89 -11.47
N TYR A 361 39.79 -11.73 -12.32
CA TYR A 361 39.70 -11.63 -13.79
C TYR A 361 39.33 -13.02 -14.35
N SER A 362 38.12 -13.10 -14.91
CA SER A 362 37.48 -14.23 -15.61
C SER A 362 36.86 -15.33 -14.75
N GLY A 363 35.54 -15.51 -14.88
CA GLY A 363 34.78 -16.63 -14.32
C GLY A 363 34.15 -16.40 -12.94
N GLU A 364 34.46 -15.28 -12.29
CA GLU A 364 33.87 -14.92 -10.99
C GLU A 364 32.45 -14.36 -11.13
N LEU A 365 31.66 -14.53 -10.07
CA LEU A 365 30.32 -13.97 -9.99
C LEU A 365 30.41 -12.48 -9.64
N GLN A 366 29.85 -11.64 -10.50
CA GLN A 366 29.79 -10.19 -10.31
C GLN A 366 28.36 -9.69 -10.47
N THR A 367 28.12 -8.48 -9.98
CA THR A 367 26.85 -7.78 -10.17
C THR A 367 27.04 -6.67 -11.20
N LEU A 368 26.26 -6.74 -12.27
CA LEU A 368 26.14 -5.66 -13.24
C LEU A 368 24.82 -4.92 -13.03
N ARG A 369 24.90 -3.64 -12.70
CA ARG A 369 23.75 -2.76 -12.55
C ARG A 369 23.65 -1.80 -13.72
N VAL A 370 22.47 -1.73 -14.33
CA VAL A 370 22.14 -0.87 -15.47
C VAL A 370 21.02 0.07 -15.04
N VAL A 371 21.23 1.37 -15.18
CA VAL A 371 20.19 2.39 -14.99
C VAL A 371 19.75 2.87 -16.37
N THR A 372 18.45 2.82 -16.64
CA THR A 372 17.88 3.25 -17.92
C THR A 372 17.45 4.72 -17.89
N HIS A 373 17.25 5.32 -19.06
CA HIS A 373 16.34 6.46 -19.20
C HIS A 373 14.87 6.02 -19.12
N PRO A 374 13.90 6.95 -19.06
CA PRO A 374 12.49 6.60 -19.04
C PRO A 374 12.06 5.67 -20.18
N CYS A 375 11.55 4.49 -19.82
CA CYS A 375 10.94 3.51 -20.73
C CYS A 375 9.66 2.94 -20.11
N ASP A 376 8.85 2.25 -20.90
CA ASP A 376 7.71 1.52 -20.37
C ASP A 376 8.16 0.18 -19.76
N GLU A 377 7.44 -0.26 -18.75
CA GLU A 377 7.80 -1.43 -17.96
C GLU A 377 7.67 -2.75 -18.73
N ILE A 378 6.74 -2.82 -19.69
CA ILE A 378 6.53 -4.03 -20.49
C ILE A 378 7.77 -4.30 -21.35
N THR A 379 8.21 -3.29 -22.12
CA THR A 379 9.40 -3.40 -22.96
C THR A 379 10.65 -3.63 -22.11
N LEU A 380 10.76 -3.01 -20.92
CA LEU A 380 11.86 -3.29 -20.00
C LEU A 380 11.87 -4.76 -19.57
N ARG A 381 10.76 -5.31 -19.09
CA ARG A 381 10.70 -6.69 -18.62
C ARG A 381 11.02 -7.69 -19.73
N GLN A 382 10.53 -7.45 -20.95
CA GLN A 382 10.91 -8.23 -22.14
C GLN A 382 12.41 -8.16 -22.43
N THR A 383 13.01 -6.96 -22.34
CA THR A 383 14.45 -6.76 -22.50
C THR A 383 15.24 -7.55 -21.46
N VAL A 384 14.81 -7.50 -20.19
CA VAL A 384 15.45 -8.23 -19.09
C VAL A 384 15.33 -9.73 -19.29
N GLU A 385 14.17 -10.23 -19.71
CA GLU A 385 13.97 -11.65 -20.05
C GLU A 385 14.91 -12.10 -21.18
N ASP A 386 15.10 -11.28 -22.21
CA ASP A 386 16.02 -11.58 -23.31
C ASP A 386 17.48 -11.59 -22.84
N VAL A 387 17.87 -10.67 -21.96
CA VAL A 387 19.20 -10.67 -21.33
C VAL A 387 19.41 -11.92 -20.49
N CYS A 388 18.40 -12.35 -19.73
CA CYS A 388 18.47 -13.57 -18.91
C CYS A 388 18.65 -14.86 -19.73
N LYS A 389 18.44 -14.85 -21.06
CA LYS A 389 18.73 -16.00 -21.94
C LYS A 389 20.22 -16.20 -22.20
N PHE A 390 21.06 -15.20 -21.92
CA PHE A 390 22.51 -15.35 -22.08
C PHE A 390 23.10 -16.29 -21.05
N SER A 391 24.01 -17.17 -21.49
CA SER A 391 24.66 -18.17 -20.63
C SER A 391 25.56 -17.59 -19.53
N PHE A 392 25.87 -16.30 -19.58
CA PHE A 392 26.64 -15.61 -18.55
C PHE A 392 25.76 -14.95 -17.47
N VAL A 393 24.44 -14.87 -17.65
CA VAL A 393 23.53 -14.34 -16.63
C VAL A 393 23.09 -15.51 -15.75
N ILE A 394 23.17 -15.31 -14.44
CA ILE A 394 22.81 -16.33 -13.45
C ILE A 394 21.81 -15.76 -12.44
N GLY A 395 21.01 -16.64 -11.83
CA GLY A 395 20.02 -16.24 -10.84
C GLY A 395 18.92 -15.33 -11.40
N GLU A 396 18.14 -14.73 -10.50
CA GLU A 396 17.07 -13.81 -10.86
C GLU A 396 17.58 -12.36 -10.88
N PRO A 397 17.20 -11.56 -11.89
CA PRO A 397 17.50 -10.13 -11.90
C PRO A 397 16.63 -9.39 -10.88
N SER A 398 17.16 -8.27 -10.38
CA SER A 398 16.37 -7.30 -9.60
C SER A 398 16.02 -6.12 -10.50
N ILE A 399 14.77 -5.67 -10.46
CA ILE A 399 14.27 -4.53 -11.21
C ILE A 399 13.69 -3.55 -10.19
N LEU A 400 14.26 -2.35 -10.12
CA LEU A 400 13.80 -1.28 -9.26
C LEU A 400 13.41 -0.08 -10.12
N ARG A 401 12.16 0.38 -9.99
CA ARG A 401 11.76 1.64 -10.61
C ARG A 401 12.47 2.79 -9.90
N VAL A 402 12.96 3.77 -10.64
CA VAL A 402 13.55 4.99 -10.09
C VAL A 402 12.48 6.06 -10.10
N MET A 403 12.18 6.61 -8.93
CA MET A 403 11.26 7.74 -8.82
C MET A 403 11.98 9.00 -9.29
N GLU A 404 11.41 9.67 -10.29
CA GLU A 404 11.86 11.00 -10.68
C GLU A 404 11.35 12.03 -9.66
N ARG A 405 12.03 13.18 -9.59
CA ARG A 405 11.79 14.21 -8.58
C ARG A 405 10.39 14.80 -8.65
#